data_AF-A0A928CWU4-F1
#
_entry.id   AF-A0A928CWU4-F1
#
_cell.length_a   1.000
_cell.length_b   1.000
_cell.length_c   1.000
_cell.angle_alpha   90.00
_cell.angle_beta   90.00
_cell.angle_gamma   90.00
#
_symmetry.space_group_name_H-M   'P 1'
#
loop_
_entity.id
_entity.type
_entity.pdbx_description
1 polymer ?
#
loop_
_entity_poly.entity_id
_entity_poly.type
_entity_poly.pdbx_seq_one_letter_code
_entity_poly.pdbx_strand_id
1 'polypeptide(L)'
;MDIDLTKMSKEQELLLAEFQRSGLSADEFIQKYLAEKGIANPDEAVKEIDLTLSEIDRHYAGIKKAKEQGKDRKSYLRDVCNSVLGNADSKKAGLAVATVTNALEGKDSPESALEYDGIEAASLISDLDKAIENSTLAMLSGEDAQNE
;
A
#
# COMPACT_ATOMS: atom_id res chain seq x y z
N MET A 1 16.62 5.01 11.72
CA MET A 1 16.63 3.57 12.03
C MET A 1 16.23 2.90 10.74
N ASP A 2 17.17 2.28 10.03
CA ASP A 2 16.87 1.65 8.73
C ASP A 2 16.05 0.39 8.98
N ILE A 3 14.77 0.43 8.59
CA ILE A 3 13.95 -0.77 8.54
C ILE A 3 14.34 -1.49 7.24
N ASP A 4 15.15 -2.53 7.40
CA ASP A 4 15.52 -3.44 6.32
C ASP A 4 14.29 -4.24 5.88
N LEU A 5 13.59 -3.75 4.86
CA LEU A 5 12.39 -4.37 4.28
C LEU A 5 12.66 -5.75 3.65
N THR A 6 13.93 -6.19 3.59
CA THR A 6 14.29 -7.54 3.13
C THR A 6 14.30 -8.58 4.26
N LYS A 7 14.19 -8.16 5.52
CA LYS A 7 14.13 -9.05 6.68
C LYS A 7 12.72 -9.17 7.23
N MET A 8 12.13 -10.34 7.05
CA MET A 8 10.95 -10.74 7.80
C MET A 8 11.24 -10.68 9.31
N SER A 9 10.28 -10.20 10.09
CA SER A 9 10.36 -10.29 11.54
C SER A 9 10.32 -11.76 11.97
N LYS A 10 10.87 -12.09 13.13
CA LYS A 10 10.82 -13.47 13.67
C LYS A 10 9.38 -14.00 13.78
N GLU A 11 8.42 -13.13 14.02
CA GLU A 11 7.01 -13.50 14.07
C GLU A 11 6.45 -13.85 12.69
N GLN A 12 6.85 -13.12 11.65
CA GLN A 12 6.49 -13.43 10.26
C GLN A 12 7.14 -14.74 9.80
N GLU A 13 8.40 -14.99 10.17
CA GLU A 13 9.10 -16.24 9.84
C GLU A 13 8.42 -17.45 10.49
N LEU A 14 8.00 -17.31 11.75
CA LEU A 14 7.26 -18.35 12.47
C LEU A 14 5.88 -18.61 11.86
N LEU A 15 5.14 -17.56 11.52
CA LEU A 15 3.84 -17.70 10.82
C LEU A 15 4.00 -18.42 9.49
N LEU A 16 5.03 -18.07 8.71
CA LEU A 16 5.29 -18.69 7.41
C LEU A 16 5.66 -20.17 7.58
N ALA A 17 6.49 -20.51 8.57
CA ALA A 17 6.84 -21.89 8.87
C ALA A 17 5.62 -22.70 9.34
N GLU A 18 4.70 -22.07 10.09
CA GLU A 18 3.45 -22.69 10.52
C GLU A 18 2.51 -22.92 9.33
N PHE A 19 2.37 -21.93 8.44
CA PHE A 19 1.60 -22.05 7.20
C PHE A 19 2.11 -23.20 6.33
N GLN A 20 3.41 -23.23 6.05
CA GLN A 20 4.05 -24.27 5.24
C GLN A 20 3.87 -25.69 5.82
N ARG A 21 3.75 -25.81 7.15
CA ARG A 21 3.51 -27.09 7.83
C ARG A 21 2.03 -27.46 7.95
N SER A 22 1.12 -26.50 7.81
CA SER A 22 -0.31 -26.69 8.01
C SER A 22 -0.98 -27.51 6.91
N GLY A 23 -0.45 -27.45 5.68
CA GLY A 23 -1.08 -28.06 4.49
C GLY A 23 -2.40 -27.40 4.09
N LEU A 24 -2.76 -26.27 4.70
CA LEU A 24 -3.94 -25.48 4.39
C LEU A 24 -3.68 -24.59 3.16
N SER A 25 -4.75 -24.21 2.47
CA SER A 25 -4.68 -23.05 1.58
C SER A 25 -4.40 -21.77 2.36
N ALA A 26 -3.93 -20.73 1.69
CA ALA A 26 -3.65 -19.45 2.33
C ALA A 26 -4.88 -18.90 3.06
N ASP A 27 -6.05 -18.95 2.43
CA ASP A 27 -7.31 -18.45 2.99
C ASP A 27 -7.71 -19.23 4.25
N GLU A 28 -7.64 -20.57 4.20
CA GLU A 28 -7.94 -21.44 5.35
C GLU A 28 -6.96 -21.21 6.51
N PHE A 29 -5.68 -20.96 6.20
CA PHE A 29 -4.68 -20.65 7.21
C PHE A 29 -4.93 -19.29 7.87
N ILE A 30 -5.24 -18.26 7.08
CA ILE A 30 -5.54 -16.90 7.57
C ILE A 30 -6.83 -16.92 8.40
N GLN A 31 -7.88 -17.61 7.95
CA GLN A 31 -9.13 -17.76 8.71
C GLN A 31 -8.87 -18.40 10.08
N LYS A 32 -8.12 -19.51 10.10
CA LYS A 32 -7.74 -20.20 11.34
C LYS A 32 -6.96 -19.26 12.27
N TYR A 33 -5.96 -18.55 11.73
CA TYR A 33 -5.16 -17.61 12.49
C TYR A 33 -5.99 -16.47 13.10
N LEU A 34 -6.90 -15.87 12.32
CA LEU A 34 -7.78 -14.80 12.79
C LEU A 34 -8.78 -15.30 13.84
N ALA A 35 -9.29 -16.53 13.69
CA ALA A 35 -10.15 -17.17 14.68
C ALA A 35 -9.42 -17.39 16.02
N GLU A 36 -8.18 -17.89 15.97
CA GLU A 36 -7.33 -18.09 17.16
C GLU A 36 -6.97 -16.78 17.87
N LYS A 37 -6.96 -15.66 17.14
CA LYS A 37 -6.79 -14.30 17.68
C LYS A 37 -8.09 -13.67 18.20
N GLY A 38 -9.22 -14.38 18.11
CA GLY A 38 -10.51 -13.93 18.63
C GLY A 38 -11.25 -12.92 17.75
N ILE A 39 -10.92 -12.85 16.45
CA ILE A 39 -11.69 -12.07 15.49
C ILE A 39 -13.07 -12.72 15.31
N ALA A 40 -14.13 -11.95 15.52
CA ALA A 40 -15.50 -12.47 15.58
C ALA A 40 -15.99 -13.10 14.25
N ASN A 41 -15.54 -12.57 13.11
CA ASN A 41 -15.90 -13.05 11.76
C ASN A 41 -14.66 -13.17 10.85
N PRO A 42 -13.86 -14.25 10.96
CA PRO A 42 -12.65 -14.44 10.17
C PRO A 42 -12.88 -14.45 8.65
N ASP A 43 -13.99 -15.06 8.20
CA ASP A 43 -14.33 -15.16 6.78
C ASP A 43 -14.63 -13.78 6.16
N GLU A 44 -15.30 -12.92 6.91
CA GLU A 44 -15.60 -11.55 6.49
C GLU A 44 -14.31 -10.72 6.43
N ALA A 45 -13.41 -10.89 7.40
CA ALA A 45 -12.11 -10.22 7.40
C ALA A 45 -11.22 -10.66 6.23
N VAL A 46 -11.19 -11.95 5.87
CA VAL A 46 -10.45 -12.44 4.69
C VAL A 46 -11.04 -11.84 3.41
N LYS A 47 -12.36 -11.81 3.29
CA LYS A 47 -13.03 -11.20 2.14
C LYS A 47 -12.74 -9.70 2.01
N GLU A 48 -12.66 -8.96 3.11
CA GLU A 48 -12.28 -7.54 3.11
C GLU A 48 -10.81 -7.34 2.70
N ILE A 49 -9.91 -8.23 3.13
CA ILE A 49 -8.51 -8.23 2.71
C ILE A 49 -8.41 -8.45 1.19
N ASP A 50 -9.11 -9.45 0.66
CA ASP A 50 -9.11 -9.75 -0.78
C ASP A 50 -9.67 -8.59 -1.61
N LEU A 51 -10.74 -7.97 -1.14
CA LEU A 51 -11.31 -6.77 -1.77
C LEU A 51 -10.30 -5.63 -1.78
N THR A 52 -9.63 -5.37 -0.67
CA THR A 52 -8.63 -4.31 -0.54
C THR A 52 -7.44 -4.56 -1.48
N LEU A 53 -6.91 -5.78 -1.50
CA LEU A 53 -5.82 -6.17 -2.40
C LEU A 53 -6.23 -6.06 -3.87
N SER A 54 -7.46 -6.47 -4.21
CA SER A 54 -8.01 -6.34 -5.56
C SER A 54 -8.16 -4.89 -6.01
N GLU A 55 -8.55 -3.98 -5.13
CA GLU A 55 -8.57 -2.53 -5.43
C GLU A 55 -7.15 -1.99 -5.64
N ILE A 56 -6.18 -2.39 -4.82
CA ILE A 56 -4.77 -2.01 -4.97
C ILE A 56 -4.24 -2.47 -6.34
N ASP A 57 -4.44 -3.73 -6.70
CA ASP A 57 -4.01 -4.28 -7.99
C ASP A 57 -4.66 -3.57 -9.17
N ARG A 58 -5.96 -3.25 -9.07
CA ARG A 58 -6.69 -2.53 -10.12
C ARG A 58 -6.15 -1.11 -10.32
N HIS A 59 -5.90 -0.41 -9.22
CA HIS A 59 -5.33 0.93 -9.27
C HIS A 59 -3.88 0.90 -9.75
N TYR A 60 -3.09 -0.11 -9.37
CA TYR A 60 -1.73 -0.31 -9.87
C TYR A 60 -1.69 -0.55 -11.39
N ALA A 61 -2.55 -1.44 -11.89
CA ALA A 61 -2.71 -1.67 -13.33
C ALA A 61 -3.18 -0.42 -14.08
N GLY A 62 -4.09 0.36 -13.48
CA GLY A 62 -4.56 1.64 -14.01
C GLY A 62 -3.46 2.71 -14.10
N ILE A 63 -2.65 2.85 -13.06
CA ILE A 63 -1.50 3.77 -13.00
C ILE A 63 -0.46 3.39 -14.07
N LYS A 64 -0.15 2.10 -14.20
CA LYS A 64 0.79 1.59 -15.21
C LYS A 64 0.30 1.87 -16.63
N LYS A 65 -0.97 1.59 -16.91
CA LYS A 65 -1.60 1.83 -18.22
C LYS A 65 -1.71 3.32 -18.57
N ALA A 66 -1.93 4.20 -17.58
CA ALA A 66 -1.95 5.64 -17.78
C ALA A 66 -0.56 6.17 -18.19
N LYS A 67 0.50 5.67 -17.55
CA LYS A 67 1.91 5.96 -17.89
C LYS A 67 2.25 5.50 -19.31
N GLU A 68 1.83 4.29 -19.70
CA GLU A 68 2.06 3.73 -21.04
C GLU A 68 1.30 4.48 -22.15
N GLN A 69 0.19 5.14 -21.82
CA GLN A 69 -0.62 5.93 -22.76
C GLN A 69 -0.21 7.42 -22.85
N GLY A 70 0.83 7.85 -22.13
CA GLY A 70 1.26 9.24 -22.10
C GLY A 70 0.25 10.20 -21.43
N LYS A 71 -0.69 9.67 -20.65
CA LYS A 71 -1.59 10.47 -19.82
C LYS A 71 -0.84 10.93 -18.57
N ASP A 72 -1.11 12.15 -18.12
CA ASP A 72 -0.50 12.71 -16.91
C ASP A 72 -0.82 11.80 -15.70
N ARG A 73 0.20 11.08 -15.22
CA ARG A 73 0.12 10.14 -14.09
C ARG A 73 -0.49 10.81 -12.86
N LYS A 74 -0.19 12.10 -12.66
CA LYS A 74 -0.73 12.90 -11.55
C LYS A 74 -2.22 13.17 -11.68
N SER A 75 -2.73 13.37 -12.89
CA SER A 75 -4.18 13.47 -13.11
C SER A 75 -4.90 12.16 -12.80
N TYR A 76 -4.32 11.01 -13.18
CA TYR A 76 -4.92 9.72 -12.83
C TYR A 76 -4.88 9.44 -11.31
N LEU A 77 -3.74 9.72 -10.67
CA LEU A 77 -3.62 9.61 -9.21
C LEU A 77 -4.63 10.53 -8.50
N ARG A 78 -4.82 11.75 -9.01
CA ARG A 78 -5.85 12.66 -8.50
C ARG A 78 -7.25 12.08 -8.65
N ASP A 79 -7.59 11.49 -9.79
CA ASP A 79 -8.91 10.86 -9.99
C ASP A 79 -9.15 9.70 -9.02
N VAL A 80 -8.13 8.86 -8.81
CA VAL A 80 -8.18 7.75 -7.84
C VAL A 80 -8.35 8.29 -6.42
N CYS A 81 -7.51 9.22 -6.00
CA CYS A 81 -7.60 9.81 -4.67
C CYS A 81 -8.94 10.54 -4.47
N ASN A 82 -9.48 11.23 -5.48
CA ASN A 82 -10.80 11.85 -5.41
C ASN A 82 -11.93 10.83 -5.33
N SER A 83 -11.82 9.69 -6.02
CA SER A 83 -12.81 8.61 -5.94
C SER A 83 -12.83 7.96 -4.56
N VAL A 84 -11.66 7.80 -3.92
CA VAL A 84 -11.52 7.13 -2.62
C VAL A 84 -11.80 8.10 -1.47
N LEU A 85 -11.34 9.35 -1.57
CA LEU A 85 -11.34 10.33 -0.49
C LEU A 85 -12.38 11.44 -0.67
N GLY A 86 -13.09 11.51 -1.80
CA GLY A 86 -13.97 12.64 -2.14
C GLY A 86 -15.13 12.88 -1.17
N ASN A 87 -15.48 11.89 -0.34
CA ASN A 87 -16.49 12.01 0.72
C ASN A 87 -15.88 12.14 2.13
N ALA A 88 -14.56 12.09 2.25
CA ALA A 88 -13.87 12.22 3.52
C ALA A 88 -13.66 13.69 3.89
N ASP A 89 -13.52 13.95 5.19
CA ASP A 89 -13.08 15.24 5.70
C ASP A 89 -11.69 15.58 5.13
N SER A 90 -11.49 16.84 4.71
CA SER A 90 -10.27 17.29 4.00
C SER A 90 -8.99 17.01 4.80
N LYS A 91 -9.02 17.15 6.13
CA LYS A 91 -7.87 16.84 7.00
C LYS A 91 -7.59 15.35 7.07
N LYS A 92 -8.64 14.53 7.16
CA LYS A 92 -8.49 13.06 7.17
C LYS A 92 -7.98 12.53 5.83
N ALA A 93 -8.49 13.07 4.73
CA ALA A 93 -8.03 12.74 3.39
C ALA A 93 -6.55 13.13 3.19
N GLY A 94 -6.17 14.33 3.65
CA GLY A 94 -4.78 14.80 3.57
C GLY A 94 -3.82 13.94 4.39
N LEU A 95 -4.23 13.58 5.60
CA LEU A 95 -3.48 12.67 6.47
C LEU A 95 -3.32 11.28 5.83
N ALA A 96 -4.38 10.74 5.21
CA ALA A 96 -4.33 9.45 4.53
C ALA A 96 -3.32 9.46 3.36
N VAL A 97 -3.34 10.50 2.53
CA VAL A 97 -2.37 10.63 1.41
C VAL A 97 -0.94 10.76 1.94
N ALA A 98 -0.73 11.57 2.98
CA ALA A 98 0.59 11.75 3.57
C ALA A 98 1.12 10.48 4.25
N THR A 99 0.25 9.71 4.93
CA THR A 99 0.58 8.40 5.51
C THR A 99 1.03 7.42 4.44
N VAL A 100 0.29 7.29 3.33
CA VAL A 100 0.68 6.40 2.22
C VAL A 100 1.98 6.85 1.56
N THR A 101 2.14 8.16 1.37
CA THR A 101 3.37 8.74 0.81
C THR A 101 4.58 8.43 1.69
N ASN A 102 4.49 8.66 3.00
CA ASN A 102 5.57 8.36 3.93
C ASN A 102 5.86 6.85 4.01
N ALA A 103 4.84 6.00 3.97
CA ALA A 103 5.01 4.56 3.96
C ALA A 103 5.81 4.08 2.73
N LEU A 104 5.53 4.63 1.54
CA LEU A 104 6.28 4.34 0.31
C LEU A 104 7.74 4.80 0.38
N GLU A 105 8.05 5.81 1.21
CA GLU A 105 9.40 6.32 1.43
C GLU A 105 10.09 5.71 2.67
N GLY A 106 9.45 4.76 3.36
CA GLY A 106 9.99 4.15 4.59
C GLY A 106 10.06 5.11 5.79
N LYS A 107 9.21 6.15 5.80
CA LYS A 107 9.13 7.16 6.86
C LYS A 107 7.94 6.88 7.78
N ASP A 108 8.04 7.36 9.02
CA ASP A 108 6.94 7.31 9.97
C ASP A 108 5.73 8.12 9.49
N SER A 109 4.54 7.67 9.89
CA SER A 109 3.31 8.41 9.60
C SER A 109 3.34 9.79 10.26
N PRO A 110 2.97 10.85 9.55
CA PRO A 110 3.01 12.19 10.10
C PRO A 110 1.85 12.40 11.09
N GLU A 111 2.09 13.16 12.17
CA GLU A 111 1.04 13.51 13.14
C GLU A 111 0.05 14.54 12.59
N SER A 112 0.45 15.27 11.54
CA SER A 112 -0.38 16.23 10.82
C SER A 112 0.04 16.31 9.36
N ALA A 113 -0.91 16.65 8.49
CA ALA A 113 -0.68 16.80 7.06
C ALA A 113 -1.40 18.04 6.54
N LEU A 114 -1.04 18.45 5.31
CA LEU A 114 -1.83 19.41 4.56
C LEU A 114 -3.25 18.89 4.37
N GLU A 115 -4.21 19.80 4.19
CA GLU A 115 -5.58 19.42 3.86
C GLU A 115 -5.67 18.92 2.41
N TYR A 116 -6.58 17.99 2.14
CA TYR A 116 -6.81 17.51 0.77
C TYR A 116 -7.85 18.39 0.06
N ASP A 117 -7.52 19.66 -0.10
CA ASP A 117 -8.28 20.61 -0.91
C ASP A 117 -7.38 21.52 -1.76
N GLY A 118 -7.98 22.17 -2.75
CA GLY A 118 -7.33 23.23 -3.52
C GLY A 118 -5.91 22.93 -4.01
N ILE A 119 -4.96 23.77 -3.57
CA ILE A 119 -3.55 23.71 -3.97
C ILE A 119 -2.80 22.66 -3.15
N GLU A 120 -3.13 22.51 -1.87
CA GLU A 120 -2.58 21.49 -1.00
C GLU A 120 -2.78 20.07 -1.55
N ALA A 121 -3.97 19.75 -2.05
CA ALA A 121 -4.25 18.46 -2.69
C ALA A 121 -3.34 18.20 -3.90
N ALA A 122 -3.02 19.23 -4.69
CA ALA A 122 -2.12 19.07 -5.83
C ALA A 122 -0.67 18.76 -5.39
N SER A 123 -0.23 19.36 -4.29
CA SER A 123 1.09 19.08 -3.69
C SER A 123 1.15 17.66 -3.13
N LEU A 124 0.14 17.24 -2.35
CA LEU A 124 0.03 15.89 -1.80
C LEU A 124 0.05 14.81 -2.90
N ILE A 125 -0.69 15.03 -3.99
CA ILE A 125 -0.66 14.12 -5.16
C ILE A 125 0.70 14.12 -5.83
N SER A 126 1.37 15.27 -5.93
CA SER A 126 2.71 15.32 -6.52
C SER A 126 3.78 14.63 -5.66
N ASP A 127 3.63 14.62 -4.35
CA ASP A 127 4.57 13.96 -3.45
C ASP A 127 4.31 12.44 -3.45
N LEU A 128 3.05 12.01 -3.43
CA LEU A 128 2.67 10.62 -3.63
C LEU A 128 3.20 10.06 -4.96
N ASP A 129 3.05 10.83 -6.04
CA ASP A 129 3.52 10.50 -7.39
C ASP A 129 5.04 10.25 -7.42
N LYS A 130 5.83 11.10 -6.75
CA LYS A 130 7.29 10.93 -6.61
C LYS A 130 7.64 9.72 -5.75
N ALA A 131 6.93 9.51 -4.65
CA ALA A 131 7.18 8.36 -3.76
C ALA A 131 6.94 7.03 -4.50
N ILE A 132 5.88 6.93 -5.30
CA ILE A 132 5.61 5.76 -6.17
C ILE A 132 6.73 5.56 -7.19
N GLU A 133 7.21 6.64 -7.80
CA GLU A 133 8.32 6.56 -8.77
C GLU A 133 9.61 6.08 -8.13
N ASN A 134 9.98 6.65 -6.98
CA ASN A 134 11.18 6.27 -6.25
C ASN A 134 11.11 4.83 -5.74
N SER A 135 9.95 4.36 -5.26
CA SER A 135 9.79 2.96 -4.83
C SER A 135 9.86 1.99 -6.01
N THR A 136 9.25 2.35 -7.15
CA THR A 136 9.31 1.54 -8.39
C THR A 136 10.73 1.50 -8.95
N LEU A 137 11.47 2.62 -8.91
CA LEU A 137 12.86 2.68 -9.32
C LEU A 137 13.74 1.85 -8.39
N ALA A 138 13.55 1.91 -7.07
CA ALA A 138 14.29 1.08 -6.11
C ALA A 138 14.05 -0.42 -6.31
N MET A 139 12.84 -0.82 -6.74
CA MET A 139 12.56 -2.22 -7.12
C MET A 139 13.25 -2.63 -8.43
N LEU A 140 13.48 -1.69 -9.37
CA LEU A 140 14.13 -1.97 -10.65
C LEU A 140 15.67 -1.88 -10.57
N SER A 141 16.24 -1.01 -9.73
CA SER A 141 17.68 -0.89 -9.53
C SER A 141 18.27 -1.90 -8.53
N GLY A 142 17.41 -2.72 -7.90
CA GLY A 142 17.80 -3.86 -7.07
C GLY A 142 18.17 -5.13 -7.85
N GLU A 143 17.98 -5.18 -9.18
CA GLU A 143 18.33 -6.34 -10.02
C GLU A 143 19.73 -6.27 -10.67
N ASP A 144 20.47 -5.16 -10.53
CA ASP A 144 21.80 -4.97 -11.17
C ASP A 144 22.97 -4.83 -10.18
N ALA A 145 22.85 -5.36 -8.95
CA ALA A 145 23.96 -5.39 -7.97
C ALA A 145 24.43 -6.82 -7.63
N GLN A 146 24.18 -7.78 -8.53
CA GLN A 146 24.92 -9.05 -8.56
C GLN A 146 25.65 -9.18 -9.90
N ASN A 147 26.80 -8.51 -10.01
CA ASN A 147 27.99 -8.99 -10.72
C ASN A 147 29.07 -7.92 -10.67
N GLU A 148 29.93 -7.99 -9.65
CA GLU A 148 31.39 -7.96 -9.80
C GLU A 148 32.08 -8.41 -8.51
#